data_AF-W2CUY1-F1
#
_entry.id   AF-W2CUY1-F1
#
_cell.length_a   1.000
_cell.length_b   1.000
_cell.length_c   1.000
_cell.angle_alpha   90.00
_cell.angle_beta   90.00
_cell.angle_gamma   90.00
#
_symmetry.space_group_name_H-M   'P 1'
#
loop_
_entity.id
_entity.type
_entity.pdbx_description
1 polymer ?
#
loop_
_entity_poly.entity_id
_entity_poly.type
_entity_poly.pdbx_seq_one_letter_code
_entity_poly.pdbx_strand_id
1 'polypeptide(L)'
;FWITFLLFFMTGIAIVLYLNQTPYQPRERDYSYAGSFYAFCIWIGLGVGAIARAIEKYGKLPGIAAGAIATVLCVLVPLQMAGQNWDDHDRSGRYMCRDFGANYLESCEPNAVIFTNGDNDTFPLWYAQEVEGIRTDVRVCNTSYLQTDWYTDQMKRQAYNSDPLPITWTRAQYIQGTRDHAYLIKRVEQMDLNQALEWLRSDDPRTKTVPGVNEPIDYLPAEKFVYPIDSNAVRQNNAIDPQDAPMMARELLIDLSGKQAIGKEAITILDMVVTNNWKRPIYFAITVDPNQFVRLDPYFQKTGLAYRLVPFSTRAEGARPINTEKMYDNVMNRFKWGGADKPGVYLEENTMRMCKSYRMYVFGELAQALIREGKRD
;
A
#
# COMPACT_ATOMS: atom_id res chain seq x y z
N PHE A 1 -43.36 9.03 -14.56
CA PHE A 1 -42.32 9.39 -15.54
C PHE A 1 -41.38 10.46 -15.01
N TRP A 2 -41.84 11.69 -14.74
CA TRP A 2 -40.95 12.79 -14.35
C TRP A 2 -40.07 12.51 -13.13
N ILE A 3 -40.61 11.89 -12.09
CA ILE A 3 -39.84 11.51 -10.89
C ILE A 3 -38.69 10.54 -11.26
N THR A 4 -39.00 9.45 -11.96
CA THR A 4 -38.00 8.47 -12.41
C THR A 4 -37.00 9.06 -13.40
N PHE A 5 -37.43 10.01 -14.25
CA PHE A 5 -36.57 10.71 -15.20
C PHE A 5 -35.59 11.64 -14.49
N LEU A 6 -36.08 12.45 -13.54
CA LEU A 6 -35.22 13.31 -12.74
C LEU A 6 -34.21 12.48 -11.94
N LEU A 7 -34.63 11.35 -11.37
CA LEU A 7 -33.70 10.44 -10.70
C LEU A 7 -32.62 9.92 -11.68
N PHE A 8 -33.01 9.39 -12.83
CA PHE A 8 -32.08 8.92 -13.86
C PHE A 8 -31.11 10.00 -14.33
N PHE A 9 -31.64 11.21 -14.61
CA PHE A 9 -30.85 12.33 -15.09
C PHE A 9 -29.86 12.82 -14.02
N MET A 10 -30.35 13.09 -12.81
CA MET A 10 -29.54 13.65 -11.72
C MET A 10 -28.47 12.69 -11.22
N THR A 11 -28.75 11.38 -11.21
CA THR A 11 -27.82 10.34 -10.74
C THR A 11 -27.07 9.64 -11.89
N GLY A 12 -27.18 10.17 -13.10
CA GLY A 12 -26.55 9.64 -14.31
C GLY A 12 -25.89 10.76 -15.11
N ILE A 13 -26.61 11.27 -16.10
CA ILE A 13 -26.11 12.27 -17.06
C ILE A 13 -25.60 13.55 -16.38
N ALA A 14 -26.30 14.05 -15.36
CA ALA A 14 -25.90 15.26 -14.67
C ALA A 14 -24.54 15.10 -13.97
N ILE A 15 -24.24 13.93 -13.41
CA ILE A 15 -22.93 13.63 -12.81
C ILE A 15 -21.84 13.66 -13.88
N VAL A 16 -22.10 13.10 -15.06
CA VAL A 16 -21.15 13.13 -16.19
C VAL A 16 -20.84 14.57 -16.60
N LEU A 17 -21.88 15.39 -16.77
CA LEU A 17 -21.73 16.81 -17.14
C LEU A 17 -21.01 17.62 -16.06
N TYR A 18 -21.38 17.41 -14.79
CA TYR A 18 -20.83 18.16 -13.66
C TYR A 18 -19.37 17.81 -13.41
N LEU A 19 -19.03 16.52 -13.37
CA LEU A 19 -17.66 16.07 -13.15
C LEU A 19 -16.77 16.28 -14.37
N ASN A 20 -17.36 16.45 -15.56
CA ASN A 20 -16.66 16.61 -16.84
C ASN A 20 -15.49 15.63 -16.96
N GLN A 21 -15.78 14.35 -16.74
CA GLN A 21 -14.75 13.31 -16.59
C GLN A 21 -13.91 13.21 -17.86
N THR A 22 -12.59 13.32 -17.71
CA THR A 22 -11.66 13.14 -18.83
C THR A 22 -11.65 11.67 -19.29
N PRO A 23 -11.43 11.42 -20.60
CA PRO A 23 -11.21 10.07 -21.10
C PRO A 23 -10.05 9.36 -20.37
N TYR A 24 -10.07 8.03 -20.31
CA TYR A 24 -9.01 7.17 -19.75
C TYR A 24 -8.74 7.33 -18.26
N GLN A 25 -9.78 7.24 -17.43
CA GLN A 25 -9.57 7.09 -15.98
C GLN A 25 -9.05 5.69 -15.63
N PRO A 26 -8.24 5.56 -14.56
CA PRO A 26 -7.66 4.27 -14.15
C PRO A 26 -8.69 3.24 -13.68
N ARG A 27 -9.95 3.65 -13.48
CA ARG A 27 -11.06 2.76 -13.14
C ARG A 27 -12.39 3.36 -13.56
N GLU A 28 -13.34 2.48 -13.82
CA GLU A 28 -14.74 2.86 -13.97
C GLU A 28 -15.32 3.26 -12.60
N ARG A 29 -16.27 4.21 -12.61
CA ARG A 29 -16.96 4.70 -11.41
C ARG A 29 -18.45 4.38 -11.47
N ASP A 30 -18.76 3.16 -11.87
CA ASP A 30 -20.10 2.57 -11.92
C ASP A 30 -20.92 2.81 -10.63
N TYR A 31 -20.27 2.74 -9.46
CA TYR A 31 -20.88 3.04 -8.17
C TYR A 31 -21.47 4.46 -8.06
N SER A 32 -20.91 5.45 -8.80
CA SER A 32 -21.47 6.80 -8.86
C SER A 32 -22.82 6.86 -9.59
N TYR A 33 -23.12 5.84 -10.40
CA TYR A 33 -24.30 5.79 -11.27
C TYR A 33 -25.38 4.81 -10.78
N ALA A 34 -25.22 4.20 -9.61
CA ALA A 34 -26.15 3.23 -9.06
C ALA A 34 -27.61 3.73 -9.01
N GLY A 35 -27.82 5.01 -8.68
CA GLY A 35 -29.15 5.64 -8.69
C GLY A 35 -29.81 5.61 -10.08
N SER A 36 -29.04 5.83 -11.14
CA SER A 36 -29.56 5.84 -12.51
C SER A 36 -29.91 4.44 -12.98
N PHE A 37 -29.15 3.42 -12.55
CA PHE A 37 -29.48 2.02 -12.82
C PHE A 37 -30.79 1.62 -12.16
N TYR A 38 -31.05 2.04 -10.92
CA TYR A 38 -32.35 1.80 -10.28
C TYR A 38 -33.51 2.47 -11.03
N ALA A 39 -33.33 3.72 -11.47
CA ALA A 39 -34.33 4.41 -12.28
C ALA A 39 -34.60 3.68 -13.61
N PHE A 40 -33.55 3.16 -14.24
CA PHE A 40 -33.64 2.39 -15.48
C PHE A 40 -34.37 1.05 -15.27
N CYS A 41 -34.12 0.33 -14.17
CA CYS A 41 -34.84 -0.90 -13.82
C CYS A 41 -36.36 -0.67 -13.68
N ILE A 42 -36.78 0.47 -13.12
CA ILE A 42 -38.21 0.83 -13.04
C ILE A 42 -38.80 0.97 -14.45
N TRP A 43 -38.08 1.61 -15.38
CA TRP A 43 -38.53 1.73 -16.77
C TRP A 43 -38.60 0.42 -17.51
N ILE A 44 -37.67 -0.52 -17.24
CA ILE A 44 -37.77 -1.89 -17.75
C ILE A 44 -39.10 -2.53 -17.32
N GLY A 45 -39.46 -2.42 -16.03
CA GLY A 45 -40.74 -2.92 -15.52
C GLY A 45 -41.97 -2.28 -16.19
N LEU A 46 -41.94 -0.96 -16.39
CA LEU A 46 -42.99 -0.26 -17.15
C LEU A 46 -43.05 -0.75 -18.61
N GLY A 47 -41.91 -1.03 -19.23
CA GLY A 47 -41.79 -1.59 -20.57
C GLY A 47 -42.45 -2.97 -20.68
N VAL A 48 -42.22 -3.86 -19.71
CA VAL A 48 -42.91 -5.16 -19.63
C VAL A 48 -44.43 -4.96 -19.58
N GLY A 49 -44.91 -4.02 -18.77
CA GLY A 49 -46.34 -3.68 -18.69
C GLY A 49 -46.91 -3.16 -20.02
N ALA A 50 -46.14 -2.36 -20.76
CA ALA A 50 -46.54 -1.88 -22.08
C ALA A 50 -46.64 -3.03 -23.11
N ILE A 51 -45.69 -3.97 -23.09
CA ILE A 51 -45.71 -5.18 -23.93
C ILE A 51 -46.93 -6.04 -23.59
N ALA A 52 -47.22 -6.25 -22.30
CA ALA A 52 -48.40 -6.99 -21.86
C ALA A 52 -49.69 -6.39 -22.42
N ARG A 53 -49.86 -5.06 -22.34
CA ARG A 53 -51.03 -4.37 -22.91
C ARG A 53 -51.09 -4.48 -24.44
N ALA A 54 -49.95 -4.46 -25.12
CA ALA A 54 -49.91 -4.65 -26.57
C ALA A 54 -50.37 -6.07 -26.94
N ILE A 55 -49.89 -7.09 -26.24
CA ILE A 55 -50.30 -8.48 -26.45
C ILE A 55 -51.80 -8.66 -26.15
N GLU A 56 -52.31 -8.07 -25.07
CA GLU A 56 -53.73 -8.09 -24.73
C GLU A 56 -54.58 -7.49 -25.86
N LYS A 57 -54.22 -6.29 -26.31
CA LYS A 57 -54.98 -5.54 -27.33
C LYS A 57 -54.93 -6.18 -28.71
N TYR A 58 -53.74 -6.56 -29.19
CA TYR A 58 -53.55 -7.04 -30.56
C TYR A 58 -53.72 -8.56 -30.67
N GLY A 59 -53.30 -9.30 -29.64
CA GLY A 59 -53.49 -10.76 -29.56
C GLY A 59 -54.89 -11.17 -29.10
N LYS A 60 -55.71 -10.23 -28.61
CA LYS A 60 -57.07 -10.48 -28.09
C LYS A 60 -57.10 -11.56 -26.99
N LEU A 61 -56.07 -11.57 -26.15
CA LEU A 61 -55.91 -12.51 -25.04
C LEU A 61 -56.44 -11.91 -23.73
N PRO A 62 -56.88 -12.73 -22.76
CA PRO A 62 -57.18 -12.25 -21.41
C PRO A 62 -55.95 -11.56 -20.78
N GLY A 63 -56.16 -10.49 -20.02
CA GLY A 63 -55.06 -9.70 -19.43
C GLY A 63 -54.07 -10.50 -18.60
N ILE A 64 -54.54 -11.53 -17.87
CA ILE A 64 -53.66 -12.46 -17.12
C ILE A 64 -52.75 -13.24 -18.08
N ALA A 65 -53.29 -13.77 -19.18
CA ALA A 65 -52.53 -14.51 -20.17
C ALA A 65 -51.53 -13.61 -20.91
N ALA A 66 -51.95 -12.41 -21.31
CA ALA A 66 -51.08 -11.42 -21.94
C ALA A 66 -49.93 -10.97 -21.03
N GLY A 67 -50.21 -10.73 -19.75
CA GLY A 67 -49.21 -10.41 -18.74
C GLY A 67 -48.20 -11.54 -18.49
N ALA A 68 -48.69 -12.79 -18.41
CA ALA A 68 -47.82 -13.96 -18.27
C ALA A 68 -46.88 -14.12 -19.47
N ILE A 69 -47.40 -14.02 -20.70
CA ILE A 69 -46.60 -14.13 -21.92
C ILE A 69 -45.55 -13.03 -21.99
N ALA A 70 -45.94 -11.77 -21.74
CA ALA A 70 -44.99 -10.65 -21.74
C ALA A 70 -43.87 -10.85 -20.72
N THR A 71 -44.22 -11.32 -19.51
CA THR A 71 -43.23 -11.59 -18.45
C THR A 71 -42.26 -12.67 -18.88
N VAL A 72 -42.76 -13.82 -19.38
CA VAL A 72 -41.91 -14.92 -19.85
C VAL A 72 -40.96 -14.45 -20.95
N LEU A 73 -41.46 -13.74 -21.96
CA LEU A 73 -40.64 -13.23 -23.06
C LEU A 73 -39.57 -12.25 -22.58
N CYS A 74 -39.93 -11.31 -21.71
CA CYS A 74 -39.01 -10.29 -21.23
C CYS A 74 -37.98 -10.84 -20.23
N VAL A 75 -38.30 -11.89 -19.47
CA VAL A 75 -37.37 -12.56 -18.55
C VAL A 75 -36.24 -13.29 -19.28
N LEU A 76 -36.43 -13.67 -20.55
CA LEU A 76 -35.35 -14.25 -21.37
C LEU A 76 -34.16 -13.30 -21.52
N VAL A 77 -34.38 -11.98 -21.49
CA VAL A 77 -33.30 -10.99 -21.59
C VAL A 77 -32.35 -11.04 -20.38
N PRO A 78 -32.80 -10.83 -19.13
CA PRO A 78 -31.92 -10.96 -17.97
C PRO A 78 -31.44 -12.40 -17.76
N LEU A 79 -32.19 -13.44 -18.18
CA LEU A 79 -31.69 -14.82 -18.14
C LEU A 79 -30.48 -15.01 -19.07
N GLN A 80 -30.52 -14.46 -20.29
CA GLN A 80 -29.37 -14.50 -21.19
C GLN A 80 -28.21 -13.68 -20.63
N MET A 81 -28.47 -12.49 -20.08
CA MET A 81 -27.43 -11.68 -19.45
C MET A 81 -26.80 -12.39 -18.25
N ALA A 82 -27.59 -13.06 -17.42
CA ALA A 82 -27.07 -13.86 -16.31
C ALA A 82 -26.27 -15.05 -16.86
N GLY A 83 -26.82 -15.83 -17.79
CA GLY A 83 -26.15 -17.01 -18.33
C GLY A 83 -24.83 -16.72 -19.07
N GLN A 84 -24.68 -15.54 -19.67
CA GLN A 84 -23.44 -15.13 -20.34
C GLN A 84 -22.42 -14.45 -19.43
N ASN A 85 -22.84 -13.91 -18.28
CA ASN A 85 -21.97 -13.10 -17.43
C ASN A 85 -21.85 -13.63 -15.98
N TRP A 86 -22.35 -14.84 -15.68
CA TRP A 86 -22.40 -15.34 -14.31
C TRP A 86 -21.00 -15.69 -13.80
N ASP A 87 -20.18 -16.33 -14.63
CA ASP A 87 -18.87 -16.86 -14.27
C ASP A 87 -17.81 -15.77 -14.07
N ASP A 88 -17.86 -14.70 -14.86
CA ASP A 88 -17.01 -13.51 -14.74
C ASP A 88 -17.50 -12.50 -13.70
N HIS A 89 -18.73 -12.64 -13.18
CA HIS A 89 -19.24 -11.88 -12.03
C HIS A 89 -19.28 -12.68 -10.72
N ASP A 90 -19.03 -14.00 -10.76
CA ASP A 90 -18.95 -14.81 -9.56
C ASP A 90 -17.71 -14.42 -8.74
N ARG A 91 -17.96 -13.99 -7.49
CA ARG A 91 -16.91 -13.62 -6.53
C ARG A 91 -16.72 -14.69 -5.46
N SER A 92 -17.40 -15.83 -5.60
CA SER A 92 -17.29 -16.94 -4.65
C SER A 92 -15.86 -17.44 -4.55
N GLY A 93 -15.37 -17.62 -3.32
CA GLY A 93 -14.02 -18.12 -3.09
C GLY A 93 -12.88 -17.11 -3.37
N ARG A 94 -13.19 -15.87 -3.79
CA ARG A 94 -12.20 -14.85 -4.10
C ARG A 94 -11.83 -14.02 -2.86
N TYR A 95 -10.77 -14.45 -2.19
CA TYR A 95 -10.25 -13.79 -0.98
C TYR A 95 -8.84 -13.22 -1.15
N MET A 96 -8.32 -13.20 -2.38
CA MET A 96 -6.92 -12.87 -2.64
C MET A 96 -6.52 -11.48 -2.16
N CYS A 97 -7.34 -10.45 -2.34
CA CYS A 97 -6.99 -9.11 -1.86
C CYS A 97 -6.84 -9.05 -0.32
N ARG A 98 -7.72 -9.74 0.41
CA ARG A 98 -7.62 -9.85 1.88
C ARG A 98 -6.35 -10.60 2.28
N ASP A 99 -6.15 -11.78 1.71
CA ASP A 99 -5.02 -12.63 2.05
C ASP A 99 -3.69 -11.99 1.63
N PHE A 100 -3.67 -11.17 0.57
CA PHE A 100 -2.51 -10.37 0.19
C PHE A 100 -2.14 -9.34 1.26
N GLY A 101 -3.12 -8.59 1.77
CA GLY A 101 -2.92 -7.67 2.89
C GLY A 101 -2.37 -8.39 4.12
N ALA A 102 -2.93 -9.55 4.45
CA ALA A 102 -2.44 -10.38 5.55
C ALA A 102 -1.00 -10.87 5.32
N ASN A 103 -0.64 -11.31 4.11
CA ASN A 103 0.70 -11.83 3.82
C ASN A 103 1.81 -10.76 3.91
N TYR A 104 1.51 -9.48 3.65
CA TYR A 104 2.46 -8.41 3.96
C TYR A 104 2.75 -8.33 5.45
N LEU A 105 1.70 -8.37 6.27
CA LEU A 105 1.84 -8.34 7.73
C LEU A 105 2.57 -9.59 8.24
N GLU A 106 2.28 -10.76 7.67
CA GLU A 106 2.96 -12.02 8.01
C GLU A 106 4.43 -12.05 7.59
N SER A 107 4.84 -11.21 6.63
CA SER A 107 6.25 -11.05 6.26
C SER A 107 7.08 -10.36 7.37
N CYS A 108 6.42 -9.67 8.29
CA CYS A 108 7.05 -8.87 9.34
C CYS A 108 7.21 -9.63 10.65
N GLU A 109 8.26 -9.30 11.38
CA GLU A 109 8.47 -9.72 12.77
C GLU A 109 7.47 -9.04 13.74
N PRO A 110 7.31 -9.58 14.98
CA PRO A 110 6.41 -9.00 15.97
C PRO A 110 6.71 -7.53 16.29
N ASN A 111 5.65 -6.75 16.50
CA ASN A 111 5.69 -5.31 16.76
C ASN A 111 6.46 -4.51 15.69
N ALA A 112 6.61 -5.00 14.45
CA ALA A 112 7.33 -4.27 13.40
C ALA A 112 6.63 -2.96 12.99
N VAL A 113 7.34 -2.13 12.25
CA VAL A 113 6.76 -1.09 11.38
C VAL A 113 6.92 -1.56 9.94
N ILE A 114 5.86 -1.45 9.14
CA ILE A 114 5.94 -1.63 7.69
C ILE A 114 5.53 -0.34 6.99
N PHE A 115 6.45 0.21 6.20
CA PHE A 115 6.18 1.31 5.30
C PHE A 115 5.50 0.81 4.03
N THR A 116 4.37 1.42 3.69
CA THR A 116 3.59 1.16 2.48
C THR A 116 3.49 2.42 1.63
N ASN A 117 3.13 2.29 0.36
CA ASN A 117 2.96 3.43 -0.54
C ASN A 117 1.63 3.40 -1.29
N GLY A 118 0.81 4.43 -1.09
CA GLY A 118 -0.47 4.59 -1.78
C GLY A 118 -1.56 3.62 -1.32
N ASP A 119 -2.73 3.76 -1.95
CA ASP A 119 -3.98 3.13 -1.50
C ASP A 119 -3.99 1.60 -1.70
N ASN A 120 -3.54 1.13 -2.86
CA ASN A 120 -3.56 -0.29 -3.23
C ASN A 120 -2.62 -1.15 -2.37
N ASP A 121 -1.57 -0.53 -1.82
CA ASP A 121 -0.66 -1.17 -0.88
C ASP A 121 -1.24 -1.11 0.54
N THR A 122 -1.66 0.08 0.98
CA THR A 122 -2.02 0.33 2.38
C THR A 122 -3.38 -0.22 2.78
N PHE A 123 -4.41 -0.04 1.96
CA PHE A 123 -5.80 -0.37 2.35
C PHE A 123 -6.04 -1.86 2.59
N PRO A 124 -5.44 -2.80 1.82
CA PRO A 124 -5.55 -4.22 2.17
C PRO A 124 -4.95 -4.57 3.54
N LEU A 125 -3.83 -3.96 3.93
CA LEU A 125 -3.24 -4.18 5.26
C LEU A 125 -4.14 -3.60 6.35
N TRP A 126 -4.66 -2.38 6.17
CA TRP A 126 -5.62 -1.80 7.12
C TRP A 126 -6.90 -2.62 7.22
N TYR A 127 -7.46 -3.10 6.11
CA TYR A 127 -8.61 -4.00 6.15
C TYR A 127 -8.32 -5.26 6.98
N ALA A 128 -7.16 -5.89 6.75
CA ALA A 128 -6.75 -7.06 7.51
C ALA A 128 -6.63 -6.78 9.02
N GLN A 129 -6.23 -5.57 9.42
CA GLN A 129 -6.14 -5.19 10.83
C GLN A 129 -7.48 -4.76 11.43
N GLU A 130 -8.17 -3.81 10.80
CA GLU A 130 -9.38 -3.14 11.27
C GLU A 130 -10.60 -4.07 11.29
N VAL A 131 -10.69 -4.96 10.29
CA VAL A 131 -11.87 -5.83 10.11
C VAL A 131 -11.57 -7.26 10.54
N GLU A 132 -10.42 -7.80 10.13
CA GLU A 132 -10.08 -9.22 10.35
C GLU A 132 -9.23 -9.44 11.63
N GLY A 133 -8.72 -8.37 12.26
CA GLY A 133 -7.93 -8.45 13.49
C GLY A 133 -6.55 -9.13 13.31
N ILE A 134 -6.04 -9.20 12.09
CA ILE A 134 -4.79 -9.90 11.75
C ILE A 134 -3.59 -8.99 12.06
N ARG A 135 -2.61 -9.51 12.81
CA ARG A 135 -1.30 -8.85 13.06
C ARG A 135 -1.44 -7.39 13.48
N THR A 136 -2.33 -7.13 14.44
CA THR A 136 -2.57 -5.80 15.02
C THR A 136 -1.41 -5.26 15.87
N ASP A 137 -0.35 -6.04 16.02
CA ASP A 137 0.94 -5.64 16.58
C ASP A 137 1.80 -4.83 15.58
N VAL A 138 1.69 -5.13 14.28
CA VAL A 138 2.48 -4.47 13.23
C VAL A 138 1.92 -3.08 12.94
N ARG A 139 2.77 -2.05 12.86
CA ARG A 139 2.35 -0.70 12.46
C ARG A 139 2.44 -0.52 10.95
N VAL A 140 1.31 -0.34 10.30
CA VAL A 140 1.24 0.06 8.89
C VAL A 140 1.39 1.58 8.77
N CYS A 141 2.43 2.03 8.07
CA CYS A 141 2.76 3.44 7.91
C CYS A 141 2.85 3.83 6.43
N ASN A 142 1.83 4.52 5.90
CA ASN A 142 1.80 4.97 4.52
C ASN A 142 2.71 6.20 4.33
N THR A 143 3.72 6.08 3.47
CA THR A 143 4.69 7.15 3.18
C THR A 143 4.04 8.39 2.57
N SER A 144 2.97 8.22 1.79
CA SER A 144 2.22 9.34 1.16
C SER A 144 1.46 10.17 2.19
N TYR A 145 1.02 9.56 3.29
CA TYR A 145 0.34 10.28 4.37
C TYR A 145 1.33 10.79 5.43
N LEU A 146 2.52 10.21 5.54
CA LEU A 146 3.57 10.64 6.50
C LEU A 146 4.09 12.05 6.26
N GLN A 147 3.78 12.65 5.10
CA GLN A 147 4.00 14.07 4.83
C GLN A 147 3.02 14.98 5.57
N THR A 148 1.92 14.44 6.08
CA THR A 148 0.86 15.22 6.73
C THR A 148 0.98 15.18 8.25
N ASP A 149 0.62 16.30 8.86
CA ASP A 149 0.71 16.52 10.28
C ASP A 149 -0.27 15.66 11.09
N TRP A 150 -1.50 15.48 10.59
CA TRP A 150 -2.53 14.65 11.23
C TRP A 150 -2.14 13.17 11.23
N TYR A 151 -1.49 12.68 10.17
CA TYR A 151 -1.07 11.29 10.11
C TYR A 151 0.15 11.04 10.99
N THR A 152 1.08 11.99 11.06
CA THR A 152 2.20 11.94 12.01
C THR A 152 1.69 11.92 13.45
N ASP A 153 0.68 12.73 13.79
CA ASP A 153 0.01 12.66 15.10
C ASP A 153 -0.60 11.29 15.38
N GLN A 154 -1.21 10.65 14.38
CA GLN A 154 -1.79 9.31 14.50
C GLN A 154 -0.71 8.26 14.72
N MET A 155 0.43 8.35 14.02
CA MET A 155 1.56 7.43 14.17
C MET A 155 2.22 7.53 15.55
N LYS A 156 2.15 8.69 16.19
CA LYS A 156 2.61 8.91 17.58
C LYS A 156 1.64 8.43 18.65
N ARG A 157 0.49 7.85 18.28
CA ARG A 157 -0.47 7.24 19.20
C ARG A 157 -0.39 5.72 19.11
N GLN A 158 -0.69 5.06 20.22
CA GLN A 158 -0.90 3.62 20.22
C GLN A 158 -2.08 3.29 19.28
N ALA A 159 -1.93 2.24 18.48
CA ALA A 159 -3.00 1.70 17.66
C ALA A 159 -3.04 0.20 17.88
N TYR A 160 -4.16 -0.30 18.40
CA TYR A 160 -4.31 -1.69 18.80
C TYR A 160 -3.20 -2.14 19.77
N ASN A 161 -2.51 -3.23 19.41
CA ASN A 161 -1.38 -3.80 20.14
C ASN A 161 -0.04 -3.22 19.69
N SER A 162 -0.05 -2.26 18.76
CA SER A 162 1.14 -1.64 18.22
C SER A 162 1.52 -0.39 19.02
N ASP A 163 2.74 -0.38 19.55
CA ASP A 163 3.27 0.78 20.27
C ASP A 163 3.31 2.04 19.38
N PRO A 164 3.25 3.25 19.96
CA PRO A 164 3.56 4.49 19.23
C PRO A 164 4.87 4.42 18.45
N LEU A 165 4.92 5.06 17.28
CA LEU A 165 6.18 5.18 16.55
C LEU A 165 7.15 6.13 17.28
N PRO A 166 8.47 5.86 17.25
CA PRO A 166 9.47 6.63 17.97
C PRO A 166 9.80 7.96 17.27
N ILE A 167 8.80 8.75 16.89
CA ILE A 167 8.97 10.03 16.21
C ILE A 167 9.24 11.11 17.27
N THR A 168 10.45 11.66 17.28
CA THR A 168 10.87 12.60 18.34
C THR A 168 10.43 14.04 18.12
N TRP A 169 10.06 14.38 16.88
CA TRP A 169 9.69 15.73 16.51
C TRP A 169 8.39 16.15 17.22
N THR A 170 8.35 17.39 17.67
CA THR A 170 7.14 18.00 18.23
C THR A 170 6.18 18.42 17.11
N ARG A 171 4.89 18.56 17.42
CA ARG A 171 3.89 18.94 16.40
C ARG A 171 4.21 20.25 15.69
N ALA A 172 4.75 21.24 16.40
CA ALA A 172 5.18 22.51 15.81
C ALA A 172 6.31 22.33 14.77
N GLN A 173 7.11 21.26 14.86
CA GLN A 173 8.22 21.00 13.94
C GLN A 173 7.80 20.29 12.65
N TYR A 174 6.62 19.67 12.60
CA TYR A 174 6.12 18.95 11.41
C TYR A 174 4.74 19.39 10.93
N ILE A 175 4.13 20.42 11.53
CA ILE A 175 2.88 20.97 11.02
C ILE A 175 3.06 21.46 9.57
N GLN A 176 1.99 21.40 8.77
CA GLN A 176 2.03 21.85 7.38
C GLN A 176 2.62 23.27 7.27
N GLY A 177 3.51 23.49 6.30
CA GLY A 177 4.25 24.74 6.12
C GLY A 177 5.57 24.82 6.90
N THR A 178 5.85 23.87 7.79
CA THR A 178 7.11 23.80 8.55
C THR A 178 7.89 22.56 8.16
N ARG A 179 9.13 22.73 7.67
CA ARG A 179 10.04 21.63 7.29
C ARG A 179 9.37 20.62 6.35
N ASP A 180 8.52 21.10 5.43
CA ASP A 180 7.85 20.25 4.42
C ASP A 180 8.88 19.59 3.50
N HIS A 181 9.97 20.30 3.23
CA HIS A 181 11.13 19.81 2.50
C HIS A 181 12.41 20.28 3.19
N ALA A 182 13.46 19.46 3.11
CA ALA A 182 14.81 19.84 3.46
C ALA A 182 15.69 19.80 2.20
N TYR A 183 16.23 20.95 1.80
CA TYR A 183 17.19 21.03 0.71
C TYR A 183 18.51 20.36 1.10
N LEU A 184 19.23 19.81 0.12
CA LEU A 184 20.59 19.31 0.31
C LEU A 184 21.57 20.38 -0.14
N ILE A 185 22.32 20.95 0.80
CA ILE A 185 23.30 22.01 0.53
C ILE A 185 24.63 21.57 1.10
N LYS A 186 25.49 21.06 0.23
CA LYS A 186 26.80 20.53 0.62
C LYS A 186 27.70 21.64 1.19
N ARG A 187 27.90 21.63 2.51
CA ARG A 187 28.88 22.43 3.26
C ARG A 187 30.01 21.59 3.82
N VAL A 188 29.71 20.33 4.10
CA VAL A 188 30.67 19.31 4.49
C VAL A 188 30.51 18.09 3.58
N GLU A 189 31.58 17.30 3.43
CA GLU A 189 31.56 16.10 2.58
C GLU A 189 30.61 15.02 3.10
N GLN A 190 30.57 14.84 4.42
CA GLN A 190 29.78 13.82 5.10
C GLN A 190 29.43 14.30 6.52
N MET A 191 28.31 13.85 7.06
CA MET A 191 27.86 14.19 8.41
C MET A 191 27.25 12.99 9.13
N ASP A 192 27.30 12.96 10.46
CA ASP A 192 26.49 12.03 11.24
C ASP A 192 24.99 12.31 11.03
N LEU A 193 24.19 11.26 10.84
CA LEU A 193 22.77 11.39 10.55
C LEU A 193 22.00 12.05 11.70
N ASN A 194 22.29 11.69 12.96
CA ASN A 194 21.59 12.29 14.09
C ASN A 194 21.92 13.78 14.20
N GLN A 195 23.19 14.16 14.03
CA GLN A 195 23.59 15.56 14.00
C GLN A 195 22.91 16.34 12.86
N ALA A 196 22.76 15.72 11.69
CA ALA A 196 22.09 16.34 10.55
C ALA A 196 20.58 16.56 10.81
N LEU A 197 19.92 15.60 11.47
CA LEU A 197 18.53 15.76 11.89
C LEU A 197 18.38 16.82 12.99
N GLU A 198 19.30 16.88 13.95
CA GLU A 198 19.34 17.94 14.97
C GLU A 198 19.55 19.33 14.32
N TRP A 199 20.44 19.43 13.34
CA TRP A 199 20.65 20.65 12.54
C TRP A 199 19.35 21.13 11.91
N LEU A 200 18.64 20.21 11.24
CA LEU A 200 17.37 20.50 10.58
C LEU A 200 16.26 20.87 11.58
N ARG A 201 16.21 20.20 12.73
CA ARG A 201 15.24 20.47 13.81
C ARG A 201 15.46 21.81 14.51
N SER A 202 16.68 22.34 14.52
CA SER A 202 16.99 23.63 15.16
C SER A 202 16.21 24.79 14.52
N ASP A 203 15.80 25.75 15.35
CA ASP A 203 15.22 27.05 14.93
C ASP A 203 16.27 28.18 14.95
N ASP A 204 17.54 27.85 15.24
CA ASP A 204 18.63 28.81 15.21
C ASP A 204 18.83 29.38 13.79
N PRO A 205 18.82 30.71 13.59
CA PRO A 205 19.01 31.31 12.27
C PRO A 205 20.26 30.79 11.55
N ARG A 206 21.33 30.46 12.27
CA ARG A 206 22.58 29.93 11.70
C ARG A 206 22.39 28.61 10.97
N THR A 207 21.40 27.80 11.37
CA THR A 207 21.09 26.53 10.68
C THR A 207 20.15 26.71 9.50
N LYS A 208 19.63 27.93 9.28
CA LYS A 208 18.70 28.27 8.20
C LYS A 208 19.27 29.23 7.17
N THR A 209 20.33 29.97 7.51
CA THR A 209 20.95 30.94 6.60
C THR A 209 21.80 30.23 5.54
N VAL A 210 21.55 30.57 4.27
CA VAL A 210 22.34 30.14 3.11
C VAL A 210 22.93 31.37 2.41
N PRO A 211 24.25 31.45 2.14
CA PRO A 211 24.85 32.57 1.42
C PRO A 211 24.14 32.83 0.09
N GLY A 212 23.69 34.07 -0.12
CA GLY A 212 22.98 34.48 -1.33
C GLY A 212 21.46 34.24 -1.31
N VAL A 213 20.90 33.72 -0.22
CA VAL A 213 19.45 33.60 -0.02
C VAL A 213 19.02 34.42 1.19
N ASN A 214 18.03 35.29 1.01
CA ASN A 214 17.52 36.16 2.07
C ASN A 214 16.50 35.47 2.97
N GLU A 215 15.78 34.49 2.43
CA GLU A 215 14.79 33.72 3.19
C GLU A 215 15.45 32.57 3.97
N PRO A 216 14.99 32.28 5.21
CA PRO A 216 15.41 31.09 5.92
C PRO A 216 15.06 29.83 5.13
N ILE A 217 16.02 28.91 4.98
CA ILE A 217 15.80 27.63 4.31
C ILE A 217 16.00 26.49 5.29
N ASP A 218 15.08 25.52 5.27
CA ASP A 218 15.29 24.21 5.87
C ASP A 218 16.22 23.37 4.98
N TYR A 219 17.43 23.07 5.45
CA TYR A 219 18.39 22.27 4.67
C TYR A 219 19.24 21.37 5.56
N LEU A 220 19.82 20.35 4.93
CA LEU A 220 20.87 19.50 5.50
C LEU A 220 22.24 19.91 4.90
N PRO A 221 23.30 20.06 5.72
CA PRO A 221 24.58 20.63 5.29
C PRO A 221 25.51 19.64 4.58
N ALA A 222 25.01 18.46 4.20
CA ALA A 222 25.74 17.41 3.50
C ALA A 222 24.78 16.66 2.56
N GLU A 223 25.33 15.77 1.72
CA GLU A 223 24.53 14.83 0.91
C GLU A 223 24.70 13.38 1.37
N LYS A 224 25.79 13.11 2.11
CA LYS A 224 26.15 11.79 2.62
C LYS A 224 26.03 11.81 4.13
N PHE A 225 25.22 10.90 4.65
CA PHE A 225 24.99 10.78 6.09
C PHE A 225 25.40 9.40 6.56
N VAL A 226 26.12 9.34 7.68
CA VAL A 226 26.48 8.08 8.33
C VAL A 226 25.70 7.92 9.62
N TYR A 227 25.19 6.72 9.84
CA TYR A 227 24.54 6.33 11.08
C TYR A 227 25.35 5.21 11.75
N PRO A 228 26.09 5.50 12.83
CA PRO A 228 26.85 4.50 13.56
C PRO A 228 25.95 3.38 14.10
N ILE A 229 26.38 2.13 13.95
CA ILE A 229 25.64 0.97 14.45
C ILE A 229 26.09 0.65 15.87
N ASP A 230 25.17 0.78 16.83
CA ASP A 230 25.37 0.28 18.18
C ASP A 230 25.25 -1.25 18.22
N SER A 231 26.40 -1.93 18.18
CA SER A 231 26.47 -3.39 18.22
C SER A 231 25.85 -4.00 19.49
N ASN A 232 25.81 -3.27 20.61
CA ASN A 232 25.15 -3.75 21.83
C ASN A 232 23.63 -3.69 21.66
N ALA A 233 23.10 -2.59 21.13
CA ALA A 233 21.67 -2.49 20.83
C ALA A 233 21.22 -3.53 19.80
N VAL A 234 22.01 -3.78 18.75
CA VAL A 234 21.72 -4.81 17.76
C VAL A 234 21.61 -6.20 18.40
N ARG A 235 22.53 -6.55 19.31
CA ARG A 235 22.53 -7.84 20.02
C ARG A 235 21.40 -7.93 21.05
N GLN A 236 21.18 -6.89 21.85
CA GLN A 236 20.14 -6.86 22.88
C GLN A 236 18.73 -7.01 22.29
N ASN A 237 18.50 -6.45 21.10
CA ASN A 237 17.20 -6.46 20.44
C ASN A 237 17.06 -7.55 19.36
N ASN A 238 18.03 -8.48 19.22
CA ASN A 238 18.04 -9.51 18.19
C ASN A 238 17.80 -8.96 16.77
N ALA A 239 18.42 -7.81 16.46
CA ALA A 239 18.19 -7.10 15.20
C ALA A 239 18.98 -7.69 14.01
N ILE A 240 19.77 -8.73 14.24
CA ILE A 240 20.53 -9.47 13.23
C ILE A 240 20.45 -10.98 13.53
N ASP A 241 20.32 -11.80 12.49
CA ASP A 241 20.34 -13.24 12.66
C ASP A 241 21.79 -13.73 12.93
N PRO A 242 21.99 -14.78 13.74
CA PRO A 242 23.34 -15.24 14.11
C PRO A 242 24.26 -15.54 12.91
N GLN A 243 23.69 -16.08 11.84
CA GLN A 243 24.36 -16.39 10.58
C GLN A 243 24.84 -15.15 9.81
N ASP A 244 24.18 -14.00 9.99
CA ASP A 244 24.58 -12.74 9.36
C ASP A 244 25.46 -11.88 10.28
N ALA A 245 25.64 -12.26 11.55
CA ALA A 245 26.44 -11.52 12.53
C ALA A 245 27.86 -11.15 12.06
N PRO A 246 28.60 -12.00 11.33
CA PRO A 246 29.91 -11.64 10.77
C PRO A 246 29.87 -10.47 9.77
N MET A 247 28.71 -10.20 9.15
CA MET A 247 28.53 -9.14 8.16
C MET A 247 28.17 -7.78 8.79
N MET A 248 27.97 -7.71 10.11
CA MET A 248 27.57 -6.49 10.80
C MET A 248 28.48 -5.31 10.42
N ALA A 249 27.86 -4.26 9.88
CA ALA A 249 28.57 -3.05 9.51
C ALA A 249 28.86 -2.20 10.76
N ARG A 250 29.85 -1.30 10.65
CA ARG A 250 30.12 -0.28 11.67
C ARG A 250 29.12 0.87 11.62
N GLU A 251 28.62 1.16 10.43
CA GLU A 251 27.71 2.27 10.15
C GLU A 251 26.85 1.97 8.91
N LEU A 252 25.70 2.63 8.82
CA LEU A 252 24.92 2.74 7.59
C LEU A 252 25.31 4.03 6.87
N LEU A 253 25.47 3.98 5.55
CA LEU A 253 25.70 5.13 4.69
C LEU A 253 24.43 5.43 3.91
N ILE A 254 23.90 6.63 4.10
CA ILE A 254 22.74 7.18 3.39
C ILE A 254 23.26 8.24 2.42
N ASP A 255 23.41 7.84 1.15
CA ASP A 255 23.94 8.69 0.09
C ASP A 255 22.81 9.31 -0.74
N LEU A 256 22.44 10.54 -0.39
CA LEU A 256 21.41 11.32 -1.07
C LEU A 256 21.97 12.18 -2.21
N SER A 257 23.23 11.99 -2.62
CA SER A 257 23.79 12.73 -3.76
C SER A 257 22.92 12.59 -5.00
N GLY A 258 22.80 13.71 -5.72
CA GLY A 258 21.92 13.84 -6.90
C GLY A 258 20.45 14.17 -6.58
N LYS A 259 20.04 14.22 -5.31
CA LYS A 259 18.75 14.82 -4.91
C LYS A 259 18.94 16.30 -4.59
N GLN A 260 17.94 17.13 -4.93
CA GLN A 260 17.95 18.55 -4.55
C GLN A 260 17.37 18.78 -3.16
N ALA A 261 16.38 17.98 -2.77
CA ALA A 261 15.71 18.02 -1.49
C ALA A 261 15.13 16.65 -1.15
N ILE A 262 14.79 16.47 0.13
CA ILE A 262 13.98 15.36 0.64
C ILE A 262 12.71 15.91 1.30
N GLY A 263 11.60 15.18 1.22
CA GLY A 263 10.34 15.57 1.84
C GLY A 263 10.25 15.17 3.32
N LYS A 264 9.23 15.70 3.99
CA LYS A 264 8.92 15.43 5.40
C LYS A 264 8.77 13.94 5.74
N GLU A 265 8.22 13.14 4.84
CA GLU A 265 8.15 11.69 4.98
C GLU A 265 9.52 11.07 5.11
N ALA A 266 10.46 11.48 4.25
CA ALA A 266 11.81 10.94 4.23
C ALA A 266 12.57 11.32 5.51
N ILE A 267 12.41 12.58 5.94
CA ILE A 267 12.99 13.10 7.17
C ILE A 267 12.45 12.33 8.39
N THR A 268 11.14 12.07 8.42
CA THR A 268 10.49 11.32 9.51
C THR A 268 10.94 9.87 9.55
N ILE A 269 11.11 9.20 8.39
CA ILE A 269 11.66 7.85 8.32
C ILE A 269 13.09 7.82 8.88
N LEU A 270 13.95 8.76 8.49
CA LEU A 270 15.31 8.84 8.99
C LEU A 270 15.36 9.13 10.50
N ASP A 271 14.48 9.99 11.01
CA ASP A 271 14.30 10.21 12.45
C ASP A 271 13.96 8.90 13.16
N MET A 272 12.97 8.17 12.65
CA MET A 272 12.58 6.87 13.22
C MET A 272 13.72 5.85 13.19
N VAL A 273 14.56 5.81 12.15
CA VAL A 273 15.71 4.89 12.11
C VAL A 273 16.69 5.19 13.24
N VAL A 274 17.02 6.47 13.45
CA VAL A 274 17.95 6.90 14.51
C VAL A 274 17.37 6.63 15.90
N THR A 275 16.12 7.04 16.13
CA THR A 275 15.49 7.03 17.46
C THR A 275 15.11 5.62 17.91
N ASN A 276 14.78 4.75 16.95
CA ASN A 276 14.45 3.36 17.21
C ASN A 276 15.63 2.57 17.79
N ASN A 277 16.88 2.90 17.39
CA ASN A 277 18.10 2.19 17.79
C ASN A 277 17.94 0.66 17.82
N TRP A 278 17.46 0.10 16.70
CA TRP A 278 17.27 -1.34 16.50
C TRP A 278 16.28 -2.05 17.44
N LYS A 279 15.50 -1.33 18.24
CA LYS A 279 14.52 -1.93 19.17
C LYS A 279 13.32 -2.55 18.46
N ARG A 280 12.87 -1.91 17.39
CA ARG A 280 11.69 -2.28 16.62
C ARG A 280 12.08 -2.64 15.18
N PRO A 281 11.67 -3.80 14.63
CA PRO A 281 11.95 -4.11 13.23
C PRO A 281 11.30 -3.10 12.29
N ILE A 282 12.05 -2.60 11.30
CA ILE A 282 11.57 -1.68 10.27
C ILE A 282 11.54 -2.41 8.93
N TYR A 283 10.40 -2.33 8.25
CA TYR A 283 10.13 -2.97 6.99
C TYR A 283 9.61 -1.98 5.94
N PHE A 284 9.82 -2.31 4.67
CA PHE A 284 9.19 -1.66 3.52
C PHE A 284 8.48 -2.73 2.69
N ALA A 285 7.24 -2.49 2.29
CA ALA A 285 6.55 -3.36 1.34
C ALA A 285 7.31 -3.37 -0.01
N ILE A 286 7.32 -4.51 -0.72
CA ILE A 286 8.06 -4.68 -1.98
C ILE A 286 7.56 -3.77 -3.12
N THR A 287 6.37 -3.20 -2.94
CA THR A 287 5.63 -2.29 -3.82
C THR A 287 5.97 -0.82 -3.59
N VAL A 288 6.66 -0.47 -2.50
CA VAL A 288 7.09 0.90 -2.23
C VAL A 288 8.09 1.34 -3.30
N ASP A 289 7.91 2.57 -3.81
CA ASP A 289 8.78 3.11 -4.84
C ASP A 289 10.22 3.27 -4.31
N PRO A 290 11.26 2.84 -5.05
CA PRO A 290 12.63 2.95 -4.60
C PRO A 290 13.08 4.37 -4.21
N ASN A 291 12.45 5.41 -4.75
CA ASN A 291 12.74 6.80 -4.38
C ASN A 291 12.31 7.15 -2.94
N GLN A 292 11.40 6.37 -2.36
CA GLN A 292 10.91 6.52 -0.99
C GLN A 292 11.68 5.68 0.04
N PHE A 293 12.63 4.84 -0.39
CA PHE A 293 13.48 4.07 0.52
C PHE A 293 14.50 4.92 1.29
N VAL A 294 14.59 6.22 0.99
CA VAL A 294 15.56 7.14 1.60
C VAL A 294 16.99 6.60 1.59
N ARG A 295 17.34 5.86 0.53
CA ARG A 295 18.65 5.22 0.31
C ARG A 295 19.03 4.15 1.34
N LEU A 296 18.05 3.55 2.00
CA LEU A 296 18.24 2.39 2.88
C LEU A 296 18.25 1.06 2.13
N ASP A 297 17.98 1.07 0.81
CA ASP A 297 17.92 -0.12 -0.05
C ASP A 297 19.18 -1.00 -0.09
N PRO A 298 20.41 -0.50 0.13
CA PRO A 298 21.57 -1.38 0.29
C PRO A 298 21.54 -2.25 1.56
N TYR A 299 20.65 -1.95 2.50
CA TYR A 299 20.51 -2.57 3.81
C TYR A 299 19.19 -3.34 3.96
N PHE A 300 18.57 -3.70 2.84
CA PHE A 300 17.32 -4.42 2.80
C PHE A 300 17.54 -5.92 2.62
N GLN A 301 17.04 -6.70 3.57
CA GLN A 301 16.96 -8.16 3.48
C GLN A 301 15.50 -8.58 3.33
N LYS A 302 15.18 -9.35 2.29
CA LYS A 302 13.79 -9.74 1.97
C LYS A 302 13.35 -10.95 2.79
N THR A 303 12.12 -10.90 3.32
CA THR A 303 11.51 -11.98 4.14
C THR A 303 10.12 -12.41 3.62
N GLY A 304 9.80 -12.13 2.36
CA GLY A 304 8.48 -12.37 1.77
C GLY A 304 8.06 -11.20 0.89
N LEU A 305 6.93 -10.59 1.21
CA LEU A 305 6.44 -9.37 0.55
C LEU A 305 6.99 -8.09 1.18
N ALA A 306 7.95 -8.20 2.10
CA ALA A 306 8.56 -7.05 2.75
C ALA A 306 10.09 -7.15 2.77
N TYR A 307 10.73 -5.99 2.72
CA TYR A 307 12.16 -5.78 2.93
C TYR A 307 12.39 -5.33 4.36
N ARG A 308 13.16 -6.09 5.15
CA ARG A 308 13.61 -5.72 6.48
C ARG A 308 14.87 -4.85 6.39
N LEU A 309 14.91 -3.76 7.14
CA LEU A 309 16.15 -3.01 7.38
C LEU A 309 17.07 -3.82 8.33
N VAL A 310 18.29 -4.09 7.90
CA VAL A 310 19.29 -4.87 8.65
C VAL A 310 20.61 -4.08 8.86
N PRO A 311 21.40 -4.38 9.92
CA PRO A 311 22.60 -3.61 10.25
C PRO A 311 23.85 -4.04 9.42
N PHE A 312 23.65 -4.42 8.16
CA PHE A 312 24.71 -4.81 7.24
C PHE A 312 24.30 -4.58 5.79
N SER A 313 25.28 -4.40 4.89
CA SER A 313 25.00 -4.26 3.47
C SER A 313 24.62 -5.62 2.87
N THR A 314 23.44 -5.69 2.26
CA THR A 314 22.96 -6.88 1.55
C THR A 314 23.51 -6.99 0.13
N ARG A 315 24.34 -6.02 -0.28
CA ARG A 315 25.08 -5.99 -1.56
C ARG A 315 26.53 -6.42 -1.44
N ALA A 316 27.03 -6.62 -0.22
CA ALA A 316 28.39 -7.09 0.01
C ALA A 316 28.57 -8.52 -0.50
N GLU A 317 29.81 -8.88 -0.87
CA GLU A 317 30.13 -10.25 -1.23
C GLU A 317 29.82 -11.20 -0.06
N GLY A 318 29.18 -12.33 -0.35
CA GLY A 318 28.73 -13.29 0.67
C GLY A 318 27.49 -12.87 1.45
N ALA A 319 26.96 -11.65 1.26
CA ALA A 319 25.73 -11.22 1.89
C ALA A 319 24.51 -11.96 1.33
N ARG A 320 23.48 -12.09 2.18
CA ARG A 320 22.21 -12.73 1.82
C ARG A 320 21.12 -11.68 1.71
N PRO A 321 20.84 -11.17 0.50
CA PRO A 321 19.75 -10.21 0.28
C PRO A 321 18.37 -10.81 0.50
N ILE A 322 18.26 -12.13 0.52
CA ILE A 322 17.06 -12.88 0.86
C ILE A 322 17.35 -13.70 2.10
N ASN A 323 16.52 -13.54 3.13
CA ASN A 323 16.53 -14.42 4.29
C ASN A 323 15.74 -15.69 3.94
N THR A 324 16.42 -16.70 3.40
CA THR A 324 15.76 -17.90 2.87
C THR A 324 14.95 -18.65 3.91
N GLU A 325 15.42 -18.71 5.16
CA GLU A 325 14.73 -19.38 6.26
C GLU A 325 13.40 -18.69 6.61
N LYS A 326 13.45 -17.38 6.91
CA LYS A 326 12.22 -16.61 7.23
C LYS A 326 11.28 -16.53 6.04
N MET A 327 11.83 -16.29 4.85
CA MET A 327 11.03 -16.20 3.63
C MET A 327 10.36 -17.54 3.30
N TYR A 328 11.05 -18.67 3.46
CA TYR A 328 10.46 -19.99 3.27
C TYR A 328 9.35 -20.26 4.30
N ASP A 329 9.58 -20.02 5.58
CA ASP A 329 8.54 -20.20 6.61
C ASP A 329 7.30 -19.34 6.32
N ASN A 330 7.51 -18.06 6.00
CA ASN A 330 6.42 -17.15 5.68
C ASN A 330 5.63 -17.64 4.46
N VAL A 331 6.31 -17.98 3.37
CA VAL A 331 5.68 -18.37 2.10
C VAL A 331 4.99 -19.73 2.21
N MET A 332 5.61 -20.70 2.86
CA MET A 332 5.12 -22.08 2.86
C MET A 332 4.14 -22.36 4.01
N ASN A 333 4.30 -21.71 5.16
CA ASN A 333 3.54 -22.04 6.37
C ASN A 333 2.56 -20.95 6.82
N ARG A 334 2.83 -19.67 6.50
CA ARG A 334 2.00 -18.55 6.99
C ARG A 334 1.11 -17.94 5.92
N PHE A 335 1.60 -17.85 4.69
CA PHE A 335 0.89 -17.19 3.61
C PHE A 335 -0.37 -17.95 3.21
N LYS A 336 -1.39 -17.17 2.86
CA LYS A 336 -2.64 -17.67 2.30
C LYS A 336 -2.81 -17.18 0.87
N TRP A 337 -3.47 -17.97 0.03
CA TRP A 337 -3.53 -17.71 -1.42
C TRP A 337 -4.90 -17.24 -1.91
N GLY A 338 -5.87 -17.07 -0.99
CA GLY A 338 -7.16 -16.43 -1.25
C GLY A 338 -7.94 -16.98 -2.43
N GLY A 339 -7.80 -18.27 -2.72
CA GLY A 339 -8.47 -18.96 -3.82
C GLY A 339 -7.63 -19.12 -5.09
N ALA A 340 -6.46 -18.49 -5.20
CA ALA A 340 -5.57 -18.66 -6.36
C ALA A 340 -4.94 -20.05 -6.43
N ASP A 341 -4.91 -20.78 -5.32
CA ASP A 341 -4.49 -22.16 -5.19
C ASP A 341 -5.63 -23.16 -5.53
N LYS A 342 -6.86 -22.68 -5.78
CA LYS A 342 -8.04 -23.50 -5.97
C LYS A 342 -8.52 -23.46 -7.43
N PRO A 343 -8.73 -24.63 -8.08
CA PRO A 343 -9.34 -24.68 -9.41
C PRO A 343 -10.75 -24.06 -9.42
N GLY A 344 -11.08 -23.36 -10.50
CA GLY A 344 -12.43 -22.83 -10.74
C GLY A 344 -12.75 -21.49 -10.07
N VAL A 345 -11.83 -20.88 -9.31
CA VAL A 345 -12.00 -19.51 -8.83
C VAL A 345 -11.67 -18.53 -9.96
N TYR A 346 -12.60 -17.63 -10.27
CA TYR A 346 -12.36 -16.56 -11.25
C TYR A 346 -11.40 -15.52 -10.67
N LEU A 347 -10.27 -15.31 -11.35
CA LEU A 347 -9.29 -14.28 -11.04
C LEU A 347 -9.30 -13.26 -12.17
N GLU A 348 -9.81 -12.08 -11.88
CA GLU A 348 -9.81 -10.96 -12.81
C GLU A 348 -8.38 -10.44 -13.04
N GLU A 349 -8.23 -9.60 -14.07
CA GLU A 349 -6.92 -9.12 -14.53
C GLU A 349 -6.03 -8.55 -13.41
N ASN A 350 -6.59 -7.75 -12.50
CA ASN A 350 -5.82 -7.14 -11.41
C ASN A 350 -5.28 -8.18 -10.43
N THR A 351 -6.13 -9.11 -9.96
CA THR A 351 -5.69 -10.22 -9.13
C THR A 351 -4.65 -11.09 -9.86
N MET A 352 -4.84 -11.36 -11.15
CA MET A 352 -3.86 -12.09 -11.96
C MET A 352 -2.51 -11.37 -12.06
N ARG A 353 -2.49 -10.03 -12.16
CA ARG A 353 -1.25 -9.23 -12.09
C ARG A 353 -0.57 -9.38 -10.73
N MET A 354 -1.33 -9.43 -9.64
CA MET A 354 -0.78 -9.67 -8.30
C MET A 354 -0.19 -11.09 -8.16
N CYS A 355 -0.82 -12.11 -8.71
CA CYS A 355 -0.26 -13.46 -8.79
C CYS A 355 1.11 -13.50 -9.49
N LYS A 356 1.27 -12.71 -10.57
CA LYS A 356 2.56 -12.59 -11.27
C LYS A 356 3.64 -12.02 -10.35
N SER A 357 3.31 -11.05 -9.51
CA SER A 357 4.24 -10.49 -8.53
C SER A 357 4.72 -11.53 -7.53
N TYR A 358 3.85 -12.39 -6.99
CA TYR A 358 4.28 -13.52 -6.15
C TYR A 358 5.19 -14.48 -6.91
N ARG A 359 4.80 -14.86 -8.13
CA ARG A 359 5.56 -15.82 -8.91
C ARG A 359 6.99 -15.31 -9.17
N MET A 360 7.14 -14.05 -9.55
CA MET A 360 8.46 -13.48 -9.86
C MET A 360 9.24 -13.12 -8.60
N TYR A 361 8.66 -12.28 -7.74
CA TYR A 361 9.37 -11.63 -6.64
C TYR A 361 9.30 -12.39 -5.32
N VAL A 362 8.55 -13.48 -5.23
CA VAL A 362 8.50 -14.30 -4.02
C VAL A 362 9.03 -15.70 -4.33
N PHE A 363 8.30 -16.48 -5.11
CA PHE A 363 8.68 -17.87 -5.41
C PHE A 363 9.97 -17.97 -6.22
N GLY A 364 10.09 -17.20 -7.32
CA GLY A 364 11.25 -17.23 -8.19
C GLY A 364 12.55 -16.86 -7.46
N GLU A 365 12.51 -15.76 -6.71
CA GLU A 365 13.63 -15.29 -5.90
C GLU A 365 14.01 -16.26 -4.77
N LEU A 366 13.02 -16.80 -4.04
CA LEU A 366 13.26 -17.77 -2.97
C LEU A 366 13.91 -19.04 -3.52
N ALA A 367 13.36 -19.61 -4.60
CA ALA A 367 13.91 -20.81 -5.22
C ALA A 367 15.36 -20.59 -5.70
N GLN A 368 15.66 -19.45 -6.33
CA GLN A 368 17.02 -19.12 -6.75
C GLN A 368 17.98 -18.95 -5.56
N ALA A 369 17.51 -18.36 -4.46
CA ALA A 369 18.30 -18.21 -3.25
C ALA A 369 18.61 -19.57 -2.59
N LEU A 370 17.60 -20.45 -2.46
CA LEU A 370 17.77 -21.82 -1.94
C LEU A 370 18.75 -22.64 -2.78
N ILE A 371 18.65 -22.58 -4.12
CA ILE A 371 19.57 -23.26 -5.03
C ILE A 371 21.02 -22.79 -4.81
N ARG A 372 21.23 -21.48 -4.62
CA ARG A 372 22.57 -20.92 -4.33
C ARG A 372 23.11 -21.38 -2.98
N GLU A 373 22.24 -21.62 -2.01
CA GLU A 373 22.60 -22.20 -0.70
C GLU A 373 22.75 -23.73 -0.75
N GLY A 374 22.52 -24.38 -1.90
CA GLY A 374 22.59 -25.82 -2.05
C GLY A 374 21.37 -26.59 -1.52
N LYS A 375 20.30 -25.89 -1.12
CA LYS A 375 19.02 -26.47 -0.69
C LYS A 375 18.15 -26.72 -1.93
N ARG A 376 17.94 -27.98 -2.30
CA ARG A 376 17.31 -28.41 -3.56
C ARG A 376 16.08 -29.29 -3.38
N ASP A 377 15.84 -29.72 -2.15
CA ASP A 377 14.59 -30.32 -1.67
C ASP A 377 13.49 -29.25 -1.55
#